data_AF-A0AAJ1JIN7-F1
#
_entry.id   AF-A0AAJ1JIN7-F1
#
_cell.length_a   1.000
_cell.length_b   1.000
_cell.length_c   1.000
_cell.angle_alpha   90.00
_cell.angle_beta   90.00
_cell.angle_gamma   90.00
#
_symmetry.space_group_name_H-M   'P 1'
#
loop_
_entity.id
_entity.type
_entity.pdbx_description
1 polymer ?
#
loop_
_entity_poly.entity_id
_entity_poly.type
_entity_poly.pdbx_seq_one_letter_code
_entity_poly.pdbx_strand_id
1 'polypeptide(L)'
;KRESAYDFWCRLAFEEGINFWFEEDQMFYSDEHMGMTAGISLTYNPQANTDITDSTATTWQYGEYLCPDQLIQKDNNYVRPSYPLMHQDQQAGGGQHSVFESYGRFQLDAEGEPLTKARFEQLRSGSRVGNATTNCFALRPGKIFTLQNHPHAPMNDSWQVITV
;
A
#
# COMPACT_ATOMS: atom_id res chain seq x y z
N LYS A 1 15.84 -17.89 13.76
CA LYS A 1 16.41 -16.67 13.13
C LYS A 1 16.79 -15.72 14.26
N ARG A 2 17.90 -14.98 14.15
CA ARG A 2 18.25 -13.93 15.12
C ARG A 2 17.79 -12.61 14.50
N GLU A 3 16.65 -12.10 14.92
CA GLU A 3 16.06 -10.82 14.48
C GLU A 3 15.66 -10.01 15.73
N SER A 4 15.57 -8.68 15.59
CA SER A 4 15.10 -7.83 16.69
C SER A 4 13.57 -7.99 16.88
N ALA A 5 13.03 -7.55 18.02
CA ALA A 5 11.59 -7.57 18.24
C ALA A 5 10.82 -6.71 17.22
N TYR A 6 11.43 -5.60 16.78
CA TYR A 6 10.85 -4.72 15.76
C TYR A 6 10.83 -5.39 14.39
N ASP A 7 11.95 -5.99 13.96
CA ASP A 7 12.02 -6.68 12.66
C ASP A 7 11.06 -7.87 12.61
N PHE A 8 10.92 -8.59 13.73
CA PHE A 8 9.93 -9.66 13.87
C PHE A 8 8.50 -9.16 13.65
N TRP A 9 8.13 -8.04 14.29
CA TRP A 9 6.82 -7.41 14.13
C TRP A 9 6.58 -6.96 12.69
N CYS A 10 7.52 -6.21 12.11
CA CYS A 10 7.40 -5.72 10.73
C CYS A 10 7.26 -6.87 9.73
N ARG A 11 8.04 -7.95 9.91
CA ARG A 11 7.95 -9.13 9.05
C ARG A 11 6.57 -9.79 9.14
N LEU A 12 6.02 -9.96 10.35
CA LEU A 12 4.71 -10.57 10.54
C LEU A 12 3.59 -9.69 10.01
N ALA A 13 3.62 -8.39 10.30
CA ALA A 13 2.65 -7.42 9.78
C ALA A 13 2.65 -7.41 8.25
N PHE A 14 3.82 -7.40 7.62
CA PHE A 14 3.94 -7.50 6.17
C PHE A 14 3.39 -8.82 5.61
N GLU A 15 3.65 -9.95 6.26
CA GLU A 15 3.12 -11.26 5.82
C GLU A 15 1.59 -11.31 5.85
N GLU A 16 0.96 -10.69 6.85
CA GLU A 16 -0.50 -10.64 7.01
C GLU A 16 -1.17 -9.43 6.30
N GLY A 17 -0.40 -8.60 5.58
CA GLY A 17 -0.94 -7.40 4.91
C GLY A 17 -1.35 -6.28 5.87
N ILE A 18 -0.88 -6.31 7.11
CA ILE A 18 -1.15 -5.31 8.13
C ILE A 18 -0.26 -4.09 7.92
N ASN A 19 -0.88 -2.93 7.79
CA ASN A 19 -0.21 -1.63 7.83
C ASN A 19 -0.29 -1.05 9.24
N PHE A 20 0.70 -0.27 9.65
CA PHE A 20 0.70 0.42 10.93
C PHE A 20 1.26 1.83 10.81
N TRP A 21 0.80 2.71 11.69
CA TRP A 21 1.23 4.10 11.77
C TRP A 21 1.18 4.58 13.21
N PHE A 22 1.74 5.76 13.45
CA PHE A 22 1.79 6.36 14.77
C PHE A 22 0.97 7.64 14.79
N GLU A 23 0.12 7.77 15.81
CA GLU A 23 -0.54 9.01 16.14
C GLU A 23 -0.22 9.37 17.59
N GLU A 24 0.39 10.54 17.77
CA GLU A 24 0.86 11.00 19.09
C GLU A 24 1.78 9.94 19.71
N ASP A 25 1.41 9.36 20.86
CA ASP A 25 2.20 8.36 21.58
C ASP A 25 1.66 6.93 21.40
N GLN A 26 0.78 6.69 20.41
CA GLN A 26 0.13 5.39 20.19
C GLN A 26 0.37 4.85 18.78
N MET A 27 0.53 3.52 18.69
CA MET A 27 0.60 2.78 17.43
C MET A 27 -0.80 2.27 17.05
N PHE A 28 -1.20 2.54 15.83
CA PHE A 28 -2.41 2.03 15.20
C PHE A 28 -2.01 1.04 14.11
N TYR A 29 -2.83 0.01 13.88
CA TYR A 29 -2.62 -0.96 12.83
C TYR A 29 -3.95 -1.42 12.24
N SER A 30 -3.95 -1.69 10.94
CA SER A 30 -5.13 -2.08 10.18
C SER A 30 -4.71 -2.74 8.87
N ASP A 31 -5.50 -3.68 8.39
CA ASP A 31 -5.44 -4.21 7.02
C ASP A 31 -6.23 -3.35 6.03
N GLU A 32 -7.11 -2.46 6.53
CA GLU A 32 -7.93 -1.56 5.72
C GLU A 32 -7.66 -0.07 5.99
N HIS A 33 -7.89 0.75 4.97
CA HIS A 33 -7.78 2.22 5.05
C HIS A 33 -8.85 2.86 5.93
N MET A 34 -9.95 2.17 6.25
CA MET A 34 -11.06 2.71 7.05
C MET A 34 -10.65 3.04 8.50
N GLY A 35 -9.54 2.47 8.98
CA GLY A 35 -8.94 2.84 10.27
C GLY A 35 -8.18 4.16 10.25
N MET A 36 -7.90 4.72 9.06
CA MET A 36 -7.12 5.96 8.90
C MET A 36 -8.00 7.19 9.06
N THR A 37 -7.41 8.27 9.57
CA THR A 37 -8.16 9.51 9.80
C THR A 37 -8.17 10.38 8.55
N ALA A 38 -9.37 10.70 8.05
CA ALA A 38 -9.59 11.67 6.98
C ALA A 38 -9.84 13.09 7.53
N GLY A 39 -10.06 14.06 6.63
CA GLY A 39 -10.47 15.43 7.00
C GLY A 39 -9.44 16.50 6.69
N ILE A 40 -8.28 16.13 6.14
CA ILE A 40 -7.31 17.09 5.64
C ILE A 40 -7.67 17.43 4.18
N SER A 41 -7.73 18.71 3.86
CA SER A 41 -7.98 19.18 2.49
C SER A 41 -6.80 20.04 2.07
N LEU A 42 -6.14 19.67 0.96
CA LEU A 42 -5.05 20.43 0.37
C LEU A 42 -5.53 21.14 -0.89
N THR A 43 -5.13 22.39 -1.04
CA THR A 43 -5.33 23.14 -2.28
C THR A 43 -4.03 23.13 -3.08
N TYR A 44 -4.09 22.71 -4.33
CA TYR A 44 -2.96 22.85 -5.22
C TYR A 44 -2.76 24.32 -5.61
N ASN A 45 -1.60 24.87 -5.29
CA ASN A 45 -1.19 26.21 -5.68
C ASN A 45 0.32 26.23 -5.99
N PRO A 46 0.73 26.35 -7.26
CA PRO A 46 2.15 26.37 -7.63
C PRO A 46 2.88 27.66 -7.19
N GLN A 47 2.16 28.69 -6.77
CA GLN A 47 2.74 29.95 -6.28
C GLN A 47 2.84 29.95 -4.76
N ALA A 48 3.90 29.36 -4.23
CA ALA A 48 4.14 29.28 -2.78
C ALA A 48 4.23 30.65 -2.09
N ASN A 49 4.72 31.68 -2.79
CA ASN A 49 5.02 32.99 -2.20
C ASN A 49 3.79 33.85 -1.89
N THR A 50 2.63 33.52 -2.47
CA THR A 50 1.37 34.25 -2.26
C THR A 50 0.42 33.49 -1.35
N ASP A 51 0.84 32.33 -0.85
CA ASP A 51 0.02 31.51 0.02
C ASP A 51 0.10 31.99 1.46
N ILE A 52 -1.07 32.01 2.09
CA ILE A 52 -1.29 32.43 3.48
C ILE A 52 -1.97 31.33 4.30
N THR A 53 -2.20 30.15 3.71
CA THR A 53 -2.88 29.02 4.34
C THR A 53 -1.90 27.88 4.63
N ASP A 54 -2.13 27.12 5.69
CA ASP A 54 -1.30 25.96 6.07
C ASP A 54 -1.81 24.65 5.44
N SER A 55 -2.39 24.74 4.24
CA SER A 55 -3.09 23.63 3.59
C SER A 55 -2.88 23.61 2.08
N THR A 56 -1.64 23.83 1.65
CA THR A 56 -1.31 23.99 0.23
C THR A 56 -0.26 22.98 -0.23
N ALA A 57 -0.52 22.39 -1.39
CA ALA A 57 0.46 21.62 -2.15
C ALA A 57 1.06 22.51 -3.24
N THR A 58 2.37 22.75 -3.19
CA THR A 58 3.09 23.64 -4.10
C THR A 58 3.63 22.92 -5.33
N THR A 59 4.04 21.66 -5.16
CA THR A 59 4.46 20.80 -6.24
C THR A 59 3.64 19.51 -6.21
N TRP A 60 3.39 18.94 -7.38
CA TRP A 60 2.68 17.67 -7.52
C TRP A 60 3.29 16.87 -8.67
N GLN A 61 3.74 15.66 -8.38
CA GLN A 61 4.35 14.73 -9.33
C GLN A 61 3.63 13.39 -9.22
N TYR A 62 2.97 12.97 -10.29
CA TYR A 62 2.28 11.69 -10.37
C TYR A 62 3.04 10.75 -11.29
N GLY A 63 3.27 9.52 -10.85
CA GLY A 63 3.89 8.46 -11.63
C GLY A 63 3.05 7.20 -11.63
N GLU A 64 2.91 6.57 -12.81
CA GLU A 64 2.43 5.21 -12.96
C GLU A 64 3.59 4.30 -13.34
N TYR A 65 3.66 3.12 -12.72
CA TYR A 65 4.74 2.16 -12.92
C TYR A 65 4.16 0.80 -13.31
N LEU A 66 4.85 0.13 -14.23
CA LEU A 66 4.52 -1.25 -14.60
C LEU A 66 4.74 -2.16 -13.39
N CYS A 67 3.68 -2.80 -12.93
CA CYS A 67 3.70 -3.81 -11.89
C CYS A 67 3.25 -5.16 -12.46
N PRO A 68 3.59 -6.29 -11.81
CA PRO A 68 3.06 -7.59 -12.16
C PRO A 68 1.53 -7.59 -12.23
N ASP A 69 0.98 -8.29 -13.21
CA ASP A 69 -0.47 -8.40 -13.42
C ASP A 69 -1.05 -9.74 -12.99
N GLN A 70 -0.17 -10.69 -12.61
CA GLN A 70 -0.51 -11.99 -12.06
C GLN A 70 0.55 -12.44 -11.05
N LEU A 71 0.11 -13.03 -9.94
CA LEU A 71 0.95 -13.74 -8.99
C LEU A 71 0.50 -15.19 -8.90
N ILE A 72 1.46 -16.11 -8.88
CA ILE A 72 1.26 -17.54 -8.65
C ILE A 72 2.14 -17.93 -7.46
N GLN A 73 1.53 -18.38 -6.37
CA GLN A 73 2.24 -18.90 -5.21
C GLN A 73 2.06 -20.40 -5.10
N LYS A 74 3.15 -21.09 -4.71
CA LYS A 74 3.15 -22.54 -4.50
C LYS A 74 3.84 -22.92 -3.20
N ASP A 75 3.28 -23.92 -2.53
CA ASP A 75 3.94 -24.58 -1.41
C ASP A 75 3.86 -26.12 -1.52
N ASN A 76 4.44 -26.82 -0.55
CA ASN A 76 4.38 -28.26 -0.44
C ASN A 76 3.90 -28.67 0.96
N ASN A 77 2.94 -29.59 0.98
CA ASN A 77 2.51 -30.25 2.20
C ASN A 77 3.01 -31.70 2.18
N TYR A 78 3.95 -32.03 3.07
CA TYR A 78 4.57 -33.36 3.14
C TYR A 78 3.56 -34.48 3.46
N VAL A 79 2.44 -34.16 4.11
CA VAL A 79 1.34 -35.10 4.39
C VAL A 79 0.57 -35.44 3.11
N ARG A 80 0.52 -34.51 2.15
CA ARG A 80 -0.18 -34.64 0.87
C ARG A 80 0.76 -34.25 -0.28
N PRO A 81 1.85 -34.99 -0.53
CA PRO A 81 2.92 -34.57 -1.45
C PRO A 81 2.47 -34.51 -2.92
N SER A 82 1.42 -35.23 -3.29
CA SER A 82 0.82 -35.17 -4.63
C SER A 82 -0.14 -33.99 -4.82
N TYR A 83 -0.52 -33.29 -3.74
CA TYR A 83 -1.39 -32.13 -3.84
C TYR A 83 -0.61 -30.93 -4.40
N PRO A 84 -1.09 -30.26 -5.47
CA PRO A 84 -0.34 -29.18 -6.09
C PRO A 84 -0.09 -27.96 -5.20
N LEU A 85 -0.98 -27.69 -4.23
CA LEU A 85 -0.94 -26.58 -3.27
C LEU A 85 -0.46 -25.27 -3.90
N MET A 86 -1.26 -24.77 -4.85
CA MET A 86 -0.96 -23.61 -5.69
C MET A 86 -2.16 -22.66 -5.70
N HIS A 87 -1.89 -21.38 -5.48
CA HIS A 87 -2.86 -20.30 -5.54
C HIS A 87 -2.40 -19.23 -6.52
N GLN A 88 -3.35 -18.51 -7.09
CA GLN A 88 -3.07 -17.43 -8.02
C GLN A 88 -4.04 -16.27 -7.80
N ASP A 89 -3.55 -15.06 -8.01
CA ASP A 89 -4.36 -13.85 -8.12
C ASP A 89 -3.90 -13.04 -9.34
N GLN A 90 -4.83 -12.37 -10.01
CA GLN A 90 -4.56 -11.65 -11.25
C GLN A 90 -5.55 -10.51 -11.49
N GLN A 91 -5.11 -9.48 -12.22
CA GLN A 91 -6.02 -8.45 -12.70
C GLN A 91 -6.98 -8.98 -13.78
N ALA A 92 -8.15 -8.37 -13.88
CA ALA A 92 -9.07 -8.62 -14.99
C ALA A 92 -8.40 -8.32 -16.33
N GLY A 93 -8.29 -9.33 -17.20
CA GLY A 93 -7.60 -9.21 -18.49
C GLY A 93 -6.07 -9.17 -18.41
N GLY A 94 -5.48 -9.45 -17.24
CA GLY A 94 -4.03 -9.58 -17.02
C GLY A 94 -3.46 -10.94 -17.46
N GLY A 95 -2.31 -11.31 -16.89
CA GLY A 95 -1.60 -12.57 -17.15
C GLY A 95 -0.46 -12.46 -18.17
N GLN A 96 -0.02 -11.24 -18.51
CA GLN A 96 1.12 -11.02 -19.41
C GLN A 96 2.45 -10.90 -18.65
N HIS A 97 2.39 -10.48 -17.38
CA HIS A 97 3.54 -10.23 -16.51
C HIS A 97 3.34 -10.96 -15.19
N SER A 98 3.50 -12.28 -15.24
CA SER A 98 3.34 -13.14 -14.07
C SER A 98 4.60 -13.22 -13.23
N VAL A 99 4.40 -13.24 -11.91
CA VAL A 99 5.43 -13.57 -10.92
C VAL A 99 5.09 -14.92 -10.31
N PHE A 100 6.07 -15.80 -10.24
CA PHE A 100 5.96 -17.08 -9.55
C PHE A 100 6.81 -17.07 -8.28
N GLU A 101 6.19 -17.34 -7.13
CA GLU A 101 6.89 -17.49 -5.85
C GLU A 101 6.65 -18.89 -5.27
N SER A 102 7.72 -19.58 -4.89
CA SER A 102 7.65 -20.82 -4.13
C SER A 102 7.87 -20.52 -2.64
N TYR A 103 7.38 -21.41 -1.77
CA TYR A 103 7.39 -21.25 -0.30
C TYR A 103 6.44 -20.15 0.17
N GLY A 104 5.19 -20.19 -0.29
CA GLY A 104 4.13 -19.25 0.10
C GLY A 104 3.74 -19.29 1.59
N ARG A 105 4.28 -20.25 2.35
CA ARG A 105 4.12 -20.45 3.80
C ARG A 105 2.72 -20.84 4.26
N PHE A 106 1.98 -21.51 3.38
CA PHE A 106 0.69 -22.10 3.69
C PHE A 106 0.77 -23.62 3.59
N GLN A 107 -0.03 -24.32 4.41
CA GLN A 107 -0.13 -25.78 4.37
C GLN A 107 -1.49 -26.25 3.83
N LEU A 108 -2.46 -25.33 3.77
CA LEU A 108 -3.84 -25.56 3.34
C LEU A 108 -4.32 -24.41 2.46
N ASP A 109 -5.33 -24.69 1.64
CA ASP A 109 -5.87 -23.71 0.70
C ASP A 109 -6.48 -22.47 1.39
N ALA A 110 -7.12 -22.69 2.54
CA ALA A 110 -7.74 -21.62 3.33
C ALA A 110 -6.73 -20.58 3.85
N GLU A 111 -5.46 -20.97 4.00
CA GLU A 111 -4.36 -20.07 4.37
C GLU A 111 -3.74 -19.44 3.13
N GLY A 112 -3.60 -20.22 2.04
CA GLY A 112 -2.89 -19.79 0.85
C GLY A 112 -3.63 -18.73 0.02
N GLU A 113 -4.96 -18.79 -0.02
CA GLU A 113 -5.78 -17.81 -0.74
C GLU A 113 -5.60 -16.36 -0.22
N PRO A 114 -5.81 -16.05 1.08
CA PRO A 114 -5.62 -14.70 1.59
C PRO A 114 -4.17 -14.21 1.52
N LEU A 115 -3.19 -15.09 1.77
CA LEU A 115 -1.77 -14.74 1.67
C LEU A 115 -1.36 -14.39 0.23
N THR A 116 -1.87 -15.15 -0.74
CA THR A 116 -1.61 -14.87 -2.17
C THR A 116 -2.21 -13.54 -2.58
N LYS A 117 -3.43 -13.24 -2.15
CA LYS A 117 -4.10 -11.97 -2.42
C LYS A 117 -3.33 -10.78 -1.81
N ALA A 118 -3.00 -10.85 -0.51
CA ALA A 118 -2.24 -9.80 0.16
C ALA A 118 -0.88 -9.57 -0.53
N ARG A 119 -0.18 -10.64 -0.91
CA ARG A 119 1.08 -10.56 -1.64
C ARG A 119 0.92 -9.94 -3.03
N PHE A 120 -0.16 -10.25 -3.75
CA PHE A 120 -0.44 -9.66 -5.06
C PHE A 120 -0.70 -8.16 -4.95
N GLU A 121 -1.48 -7.73 -3.96
CA GLU A 121 -1.73 -6.31 -3.68
C GLU A 121 -0.42 -5.57 -3.33
N GLN A 122 0.46 -6.18 -2.53
CA GLN A 122 1.78 -5.62 -2.21
C GLN A 122 2.65 -5.38 -3.44
N LEU A 123 2.72 -6.34 -4.37
CA LEU A 123 3.48 -6.20 -5.62
C LEU A 123 2.98 -5.05 -6.51
N ARG A 124 1.73 -4.61 -6.30
CA ARG A 124 1.06 -3.57 -7.07
C ARG A 124 0.89 -2.26 -6.30
N SER A 125 1.25 -2.20 -5.03
CA SER A 125 1.12 -1.02 -4.16
C SER A 125 1.83 0.23 -4.73
N GLY A 126 2.93 0.03 -5.46
CA GLY A 126 3.69 1.10 -6.13
C GLY A 126 3.23 1.43 -7.56
N SER A 127 2.13 0.86 -8.05
CA SER A 127 1.69 1.06 -9.44
C SER A 127 1.29 2.50 -9.75
N ARG A 128 0.83 3.25 -8.73
CA ARG A 128 0.42 4.66 -8.82
C ARG A 128 0.88 5.40 -7.58
N VAL A 129 1.80 6.35 -7.74
CA VAL A 129 2.38 7.09 -6.63
C VAL A 129 2.41 8.59 -6.95
N GLY A 130 2.03 9.40 -5.96
CA GLY A 130 2.15 10.85 -5.99
C GLY A 130 3.24 11.34 -5.04
N ASN A 131 4.05 12.30 -5.47
CA ASN A 131 4.98 13.05 -4.63
C ASN A 131 4.60 14.53 -4.66
N ALA A 132 4.56 15.16 -3.50
CA ALA A 132 4.16 16.56 -3.38
C ALA A 132 5.01 17.29 -2.35
N THR A 133 5.22 18.58 -2.56
CA THR A 133 5.74 19.50 -1.55
C THR A 133 4.59 20.30 -0.98
N THR A 134 4.51 20.40 0.34
CA THR A 134 3.38 21.06 1.03
C THR A 134 3.85 21.73 2.32
N ASN A 135 3.12 22.77 2.72
CA ASN A 135 3.28 23.45 4.00
C ASN A 135 2.34 22.89 5.10
N CYS A 136 1.54 21.87 4.79
CA CYS A 136 0.58 21.30 5.74
C CYS A 136 1.26 20.40 6.78
N PHE A 137 1.36 20.89 8.01
CA PHE A 137 1.99 20.17 9.13
C PHE A 137 1.19 18.97 9.64
N ALA A 138 -0.11 18.90 9.32
CA ALA A 138 -1.00 17.84 9.78
C ALA A 138 -0.80 16.50 9.06
N LEU A 139 -0.06 16.50 7.94
CA LEU A 139 0.19 15.30 7.14
C LEU A 139 1.21 14.39 7.83
N ARG A 140 0.83 13.13 7.97
CA ARG A 140 1.66 12.02 8.46
C ARG A 140 1.07 10.69 7.99
N PRO A 141 1.85 9.60 7.95
CA PRO A 141 1.30 8.27 7.68
C PRO A 141 0.10 7.97 8.59
N GLY A 142 -0.93 7.33 8.03
CA GLY A 142 -2.22 7.12 8.71
C GLY A 142 -3.25 8.24 8.54
N LYS A 143 -2.90 9.30 7.79
CA LYS A 143 -3.85 10.32 7.34
C LYS A 143 -4.21 10.13 5.88
N ILE A 144 -5.47 10.41 5.56
CA ILE A 144 -5.98 10.56 4.20
C ILE A 144 -6.30 12.04 3.99
N PHE A 145 -5.87 12.60 2.86
CA PHE A 145 -6.16 13.97 2.47
C PHE A 145 -6.85 14.02 1.12
N THR A 146 -7.62 15.06 0.87
CA THR A 146 -8.21 15.33 -0.45
C THR A 146 -7.45 16.46 -1.13
N LEU A 147 -7.04 16.27 -2.37
CA LEU A 147 -6.44 17.33 -3.18
C LEU A 147 -7.54 18.07 -3.96
N GLN A 148 -7.42 19.39 -4.04
CA GLN A 148 -8.34 20.25 -4.79
C GLN A 148 -7.56 21.24 -5.67
N ASN A 149 -8.24 21.79 -6.68
CA ASN A 149 -7.72 22.84 -7.57
C ASN A 149 -6.49 22.45 -8.41
N HIS A 150 -6.22 21.15 -8.59
CA HIS A 150 -5.21 20.67 -9.53
C HIS A 150 -5.72 20.78 -10.99
N PRO A 151 -4.93 21.28 -11.95
CA PRO A 151 -5.36 21.45 -13.34
C PRO A 151 -5.81 20.15 -14.03
N HIS A 152 -5.20 19.02 -13.64
CA HIS A 152 -5.62 17.70 -14.10
C HIS A 152 -6.68 17.14 -13.14
N ALA A 153 -7.92 17.02 -13.64
CA ALA A 153 -9.09 16.63 -12.84
C ALA A 153 -8.91 15.33 -12.02
N PRO A 154 -8.35 14.23 -12.57
CA PRO A 154 -8.13 12.99 -11.82
C PRO A 154 -7.22 13.11 -10.59
N MET A 155 -6.39 14.16 -10.48
CA MET A 155 -5.57 14.35 -9.28
C MET A 155 -6.37 14.92 -8.12
N ASN A 156 -7.54 15.53 -8.38
CA ASN A 156 -8.43 16.08 -7.36
C ASN A 156 -9.25 14.97 -6.70
N ASP A 157 -8.56 14.07 -6.03
CA ASP A 157 -9.11 12.89 -5.38
C ASP A 157 -8.58 12.76 -3.94
N SER A 158 -8.97 11.69 -3.26
CA SER A 158 -8.45 11.31 -1.95
C SER A 158 -7.15 10.54 -2.10
N TRP A 159 -6.15 10.94 -1.31
CA TRP A 159 -4.81 10.40 -1.32
C TRP A 159 -4.43 9.93 0.08
N GLN A 160 -3.80 8.76 0.15
CA GLN A 160 -3.25 8.20 1.38
C GLN A 160 -1.79 8.63 1.53
N VAL A 161 -1.42 9.14 2.71
CA VAL A 161 -0.02 9.47 3.01
C VAL A 161 0.75 8.18 3.31
N ILE A 162 1.79 7.91 2.52
CA ILE A 162 2.68 6.75 2.71
C ILE A 162 3.93 7.16 3.50
N THR A 163 4.51 8.32 3.16
CA THR A 163 5.71 8.89 3.79
C THR A 163 5.65 10.41 3.75
N VAL A 164 6.33 11.08 4.68
CA VAL A 164 6.52 12.54 4.75
C VAL A 164 7.99 12.84 4.90
#